data_AF-A0A436F0V2-F1
#
_entry.id   AF-A0A436F0V2-F1
#
_cell.length_a   1.000
_cell.length_b   1.000
_cell.length_c   1.000
_cell.angle_alpha   90.00
_cell.angle_beta   90.00
_cell.angle_gamma   90.00
#
_symmetry.space_group_name_H-M   'P 1'
#
loop_
_entity.id
_entity.type
_entity.pdbx_description
1 polymer ?
#
loop_
_entity_poly.entity_id
_entity_poly.type
_entity_poly.pdbx_seq_one_letter_code
_entity_poly.pdbx_strand_id
1 'polypeptide(L)'
;MGIVLHDYQTTLKTRASLTGTGVHSGKEVSISFVPADADTGIVFQLFNGAEQGREFRALVSEVGATDLCTMLGDPAGEHIATVEHIMAALFGLGIDNVAVEIDGSEVPIFDGSAMAFVEAIDQAGIETLSVKRRYIR
;
A
#
# COMPACT_ATOMS: atom_id res chain seq x y z
N MET A 1 -16.94 14.83 10.85
CA MET A 1 -16.65 14.10 9.60
C MET A 1 -16.75 12.62 9.94
N GLY A 2 -17.78 11.91 9.49
CA GLY A 2 -17.94 10.47 9.76
C GLY A 2 -17.25 9.64 8.69
N ILE A 3 -16.82 8.44 9.03
CA ILE A 3 -16.35 7.45 8.04
C ILE A 3 -17.55 7.06 7.18
N VAL A 4 -17.46 7.26 5.87
CA VAL A 4 -18.48 6.79 4.93
C VAL A 4 -18.35 5.28 4.82
N LEU A 5 -19.37 4.54 5.24
CA LEU A 5 -19.40 3.09 5.07
C LEU A 5 -19.86 2.78 3.65
N HIS A 6 -18.98 2.15 2.87
CA HIS A 6 -19.28 1.60 1.56
C HIS A 6 -19.90 0.20 1.69
N ASP A 7 -20.92 -0.09 0.89
CA ASP A 7 -21.59 -1.40 0.85
C ASP A 7 -20.76 -2.47 0.15
N TYR A 8 -19.94 -2.07 -0.81
CA TYR A 8 -19.19 -2.95 -1.70
C TYR A 8 -17.70 -2.63 -1.65
N GLN A 9 -16.88 -3.62 -1.95
CA GLN A 9 -15.43 -3.47 -1.99
C GLN A 9 -15.02 -2.53 -3.11
N THR A 10 -13.89 -1.86 -2.95
CA THR A 10 -13.32 -0.99 -3.98
C THR A 10 -11.88 -1.34 -4.34
N THR A 11 -11.47 -0.91 -5.53
CA THR A 11 -10.13 -1.02 -6.11
C THR A 11 -9.82 0.25 -6.91
N LEU A 12 -8.64 0.36 -7.49
CA LEU A 12 -8.30 1.47 -8.39
C LEU A 12 -8.88 1.22 -9.79
N LYS A 13 -9.24 2.27 -10.54
CA LYS A 13 -9.63 2.16 -11.96
C LYS A 13 -8.43 1.93 -12.88
N THR A 14 -7.31 2.58 -12.57
CA THR A 14 -6.07 2.52 -13.36
C THR A 14 -4.84 2.44 -12.47
N ARG A 15 -3.68 2.11 -13.06
CA ARG A 15 -2.39 2.12 -12.36
C ARG A 15 -1.96 3.55 -12.02
N ALA A 16 -1.45 3.75 -10.81
CA ALA A 16 -0.72 4.97 -10.43
C ALA A 16 0.71 4.61 -10.00
N SER A 17 1.69 5.46 -10.31
CA SER A 17 3.10 5.24 -9.97
C SER A 17 3.72 6.51 -9.42
N LEU A 18 4.58 6.36 -8.42
CA LEU A 18 5.33 7.45 -7.78
C LEU A 18 6.77 7.01 -7.54
N THR A 19 7.70 7.96 -7.59
CA THR A 19 9.11 7.74 -7.24
C THR A 19 9.52 8.76 -6.19
N GLY A 20 10.27 8.32 -5.18
CA GLY A 20 10.74 9.19 -4.11
C GLY A 20 11.91 8.55 -3.34
N THR A 21 12.20 9.07 -2.15
CA THR A 21 13.32 8.61 -1.32
C THR A 21 12.81 8.00 -0.01
N GLY A 22 13.38 6.87 0.43
CA GLY A 22 13.14 6.33 1.77
C GLY A 22 13.76 7.21 2.87
N VAL A 23 13.07 7.38 4.00
CA VAL A 23 13.53 8.27 5.09
C VAL A 23 14.69 7.68 5.88
N HIS A 24 14.72 6.36 6.05
CA HIS A 24 15.74 5.66 6.82
C HIS A 24 16.91 5.22 5.94
N SER A 25 16.63 4.71 4.74
CA SER A 25 17.65 4.20 3.82
C SER A 25 18.31 5.30 2.98
N GLY A 26 17.63 6.42 2.73
CA GLY A 26 18.08 7.46 1.81
C GLY A 26 18.14 7.02 0.34
N LYS A 27 17.58 5.85 0.00
CA LYS A 27 17.58 5.30 -1.35
C LYS A 27 16.37 5.77 -2.14
N GLU A 28 16.54 5.94 -3.44
CA GLU A 28 15.42 6.13 -4.36
C GLU A 28 14.63 4.83 -4.48
N VAL A 29 13.30 4.95 -4.55
CA VAL A 29 12.35 3.85 -4.63
C VAL A 29 11.16 4.29 -5.48
N SER A 30 10.71 3.39 -6.35
CA SER A 30 9.49 3.53 -7.13
C SER A 30 8.43 2.59 -6.61
N ILE A 31 7.22 3.13 -6.46
CA ILE A 31 6.03 2.38 -6.08
C ILE A 31 4.98 2.47 -7.16
N SER A 32 4.17 1.43 -7.31
CA SER A 32 2.99 1.43 -8.18
C SER A 32 1.79 0.78 -7.51
N PHE A 33 0.65 1.46 -7.58
CA PHE A 33 -0.65 0.96 -7.17
C PHE A 33 -1.34 0.36 -8.38
N VAL A 34 -1.64 -0.94 -8.33
CA VAL A 34 -2.24 -1.70 -9.42
C VAL A 34 -3.62 -2.20 -8.98
N PRO A 35 -4.67 -2.02 -9.79
CA PRO A 35 -6.00 -2.58 -9.51
C PRO A 35 -5.92 -4.07 -9.22
N ALA A 36 -6.62 -4.51 -8.16
CA ALA A 36 -6.72 -5.92 -7.79
C ALA A 36 -8.18 -6.39 -7.73
N ASP A 37 -8.37 -7.70 -7.89
CA ASP A 37 -9.67 -8.37 -7.80
C ASP A 37 -10.24 -8.32 -6.39
N ALA A 38 -11.55 -8.56 -6.27
CA ALA A 38 -12.22 -8.61 -4.98
C ALA A 38 -11.61 -9.67 -4.05
N ASP A 39 -11.62 -9.38 -2.74
CA ASP A 39 -11.03 -10.18 -1.67
C ASP A 39 -9.51 -10.41 -1.76
N THR A 40 -8.80 -9.71 -2.65
CA THR A 40 -7.33 -9.68 -2.67
C THR A 40 -6.79 -9.07 -1.37
N GLY A 41 -7.40 -7.97 -0.94
CA GLY A 41 -6.88 -7.09 0.11
C GLY A 41 -5.76 -6.17 -0.41
N ILE A 42 -5.01 -5.59 0.53
CA ILE A 42 -3.81 -4.81 0.22
C ILE A 42 -2.60 -5.75 0.27
N VAL A 43 -1.90 -5.89 -0.86
CA VAL A 43 -0.73 -6.76 -0.99
C VAL A 43 0.45 -5.95 -1.51
N PHE A 44 1.54 -5.93 -0.77
CA PHE A 44 2.80 -5.35 -1.24
C PHE A 44 3.62 -6.41 -1.97
N GLN A 45 4.20 -6.06 -3.11
CA GLN A 45 5.01 -6.95 -3.94
C GLN A 45 6.38 -6.32 -4.11
N LEU A 46 7.40 -6.92 -3.51
CA LEU A 46 8.78 -6.46 -3.64
C LEU A 46 9.35 -6.92 -4.99
N PHE A 47 9.91 -6.00 -5.77
CA PHE A 47 10.62 -6.28 -7.02
C PHE A 47 12.12 -6.12 -6.79
N ASN A 48 12.87 -7.16 -7.09
CA ASN A 48 14.34 -7.14 -7.02
C ASN A 48 14.91 -6.98 -8.43
N GLY A 49 14.55 -5.90 -9.11
CA GLY A 49 14.94 -5.63 -10.50
C GLY A 49 14.07 -6.38 -11.52
N ALA A 50 14.51 -7.54 -12.01
CA ALA A 50 13.82 -8.29 -13.08
C ALA A 50 12.90 -9.41 -12.60
N GLU A 51 12.99 -9.79 -11.32
CA GLU A 51 12.21 -10.88 -10.73
C GLU A 51 11.25 -10.31 -9.67
N GLN A 52 10.01 -10.84 -9.69
CA GLN A 52 9.05 -10.62 -8.63
C GLN A 52 9.55 -11.35 -7.38
N GLY A 53 9.87 -10.59 -6.33
CA GLY A 53 10.28 -11.10 -5.03
C GLY A 53 9.07 -11.53 -4.20
N ARG A 54 9.25 -11.52 -2.88
CA ARG A 54 8.20 -11.92 -1.93
C ARG A 54 7.00 -10.95 -1.96
N GLU A 55 5.81 -11.53 -1.79
CA GLU A 55 4.58 -10.77 -1.51
C GLU A 55 4.33 -10.68 0.00
N PHE A 56 3.85 -9.52 0.45
CA PHE A 56 3.49 -9.23 1.83
C PHE A 56 2.04 -8.77 1.88
N ARG A 57 1.15 -9.60 2.43
CA ARG A 57 -0.24 -9.17 2.68
C ARG A 57 -0.21 -8.18 3.84
N ALA A 58 -0.93 -7.06 3.75
CA ALA A 58 -0.98 -6.06 4.82
C ALA A 58 -1.85 -6.55 6.00
N LEU A 59 -1.36 -7.57 6.70
CA LEU A 59 -1.98 -8.21 7.85
C LEU A 59 -1.12 -8.01 9.08
N VAL A 60 -1.75 -7.99 10.26
CA VAL A 60 -1.04 -7.88 11.54
C VAL A 60 -0.02 -9.01 11.72
N SER A 61 -0.30 -10.20 11.19
CA SER A 61 0.62 -11.35 11.24
C SER A 61 1.88 -11.17 10.40
N GLU A 62 1.90 -10.24 9.45
CA GLU A 62 3.08 -9.92 8.63
C GLU A 62 3.92 -8.78 9.23
N VAL A 63 3.49 -8.16 10.32
CA VAL A 63 4.25 -7.07 10.97
C VAL A 63 5.46 -7.66 11.68
N GLY A 64 6.67 -7.33 11.21
CA GLY A 64 7.94 -7.83 11.75
C GLY A 64 8.61 -6.91 12.76
N ALA A 65 8.46 -5.60 12.59
CA ALA A 65 9.02 -4.59 13.48
C ALA A 65 8.18 -3.33 13.49
N THR A 66 8.30 -2.58 14.59
CA THR A 66 7.58 -1.32 14.83
C THR A 66 8.50 -0.18 15.32
N ASP A 67 9.82 -0.40 15.31
CA ASP A 67 10.78 0.63 15.68
C ASP A 67 10.86 1.68 14.56
N LEU A 68 10.58 2.93 14.90
CA LEU A 68 10.54 4.11 14.01
C LEU A 68 9.45 4.11 12.93
N CYS A 69 9.04 2.95 12.43
CA CYS A 69 8.01 2.78 11.40
C CYS A 69 7.31 1.42 11.51
N THR A 70 6.26 1.17 10.71
CA THR A 70 5.69 -0.17 10.57
C THR A 70 6.36 -0.92 9.43
N MET A 71 6.88 -2.12 9.71
CA MET A 71 7.52 -2.99 8.72
C MET A 71 6.72 -4.27 8.52
N LEU A 72 6.51 -4.64 7.25
CA LEU A 72 6.02 -5.96 6.86
C LEU A 72 7.21 -6.87 6.49
N GLY A 73 7.22 -8.11 6.98
CA GLY A 73 8.28 -9.08 6.69
C GLY A 73 9.23 -9.34 7.86
N ASP A 74 10.43 -9.84 7.56
CA ASP A 74 11.45 -10.13 8.59
C ASP A 74 12.53 -9.03 8.57
N PRO A 75 12.81 -8.35 9.69
CA PRO A 75 13.91 -7.37 9.78
C PRO A 75 15.29 -7.93 9.39
N ALA A 76 15.50 -9.25 9.53
CA ALA A 76 16.73 -9.93 9.13
C ALA A 76 16.68 -10.49 7.69
N GLY A 77 15.55 -10.36 7.00
CA GLY A 77 15.29 -10.92 5.67
C GLY A 77 14.59 -9.93 4.73
N GLU A 78 13.81 -10.46 3.78
CA GLU A 78 13.00 -9.62 2.89
C GLU A 78 11.87 -8.94 3.67
N HIS A 79 11.76 -7.62 3.49
CA HIS A 79 10.78 -6.78 4.15
C HIS A 79 10.49 -5.51 3.35
N ILE A 80 9.41 -4.83 3.72
CA ILE A 80 9.07 -3.48 3.29
C ILE A 80 8.75 -2.64 4.53
N ALA A 81 9.55 -1.60 4.74
CA ALA A 81 9.40 -0.65 5.85
C ALA A 81 8.54 0.57 5.47
N THR A 82 8.06 1.28 6.48
CA THR A 82 7.38 2.59 6.36
C THR A 82 6.04 2.51 5.61
N VAL A 83 5.28 1.41 5.79
CA VAL A 83 4.02 1.19 5.07
C VAL A 83 2.85 2.04 5.59
N GLU A 84 2.96 2.61 6.78
CA GLU A 84 1.85 3.22 7.53
C GLU A 84 1.15 4.39 6.82
N HIS A 85 1.88 5.25 6.09
CA HIS A 85 1.28 6.38 5.40
C HIS A 85 0.52 5.96 4.14
N ILE A 86 1.03 4.96 3.41
CA ILE A 86 0.27 4.32 2.32
C ILE A 86 -1.00 3.68 2.88
N MET A 87 -0.90 2.93 3.98
CA MET A 87 -2.05 2.29 4.61
C MET A 87 -3.10 3.31 5.06
N ALA A 88 -2.67 4.45 5.60
CA ALA A 88 -3.55 5.56 5.97
C ALA A 88 -4.27 6.17 4.75
N ALA A 89 -3.56 6.39 3.64
CA ALA A 89 -4.15 6.89 2.40
C ALA A 89 -5.19 5.93 1.82
N LEU A 90 -4.84 4.63 1.71
CA LEU A 90 -5.73 3.60 1.19
C LEU A 90 -6.99 3.47 2.05
N PHE A 91 -6.85 3.45 3.38
CA PHE A 91 -7.98 3.41 4.30
C PHE A 91 -8.84 4.67 4.20
N GLY A 92 -8.22 5.85 4.18
CA GLY A 92 -8.92 7.14 4.09
C GLY A 92 -9.72 7.32 2.80
N LEU A 93 -9.22 6.77 1.69
CA LEU A 93 -9.90 6.75 0.39
C LEU A 93 -10.85 5.54 0.22
N GLY A 94 -10.87 4.63 1.19
CA GLY A 94 -11.78 3.50 1.19
C GLY A 94 -11.40 2.34 0.27
N ILE A 95 -10.15 2.28 -0.21
CA ILE A 95 -9.62 1.18 -1.05
C ILE A 95 -9.58 -0.13 -0.25
N ASP A 96 -10.13 -1.20 -0.83
CA ASP A 96 -10.13 -2.54 -0.22
C ASP A 96 -9.11 -3.48 -0.88
N ASN A 97 -8.92 -3.36 -2.20
CA ASN A 97 -8.10 -4.26 -2.99
C ASN A 97 -7.10 -3.47 -3.83
N VAL A 98 -5.81 -3.74 -3.66
CA VAL A 98 -4.74 -3.14 -4.47
C VAL A 98 -3.45 -3.97 -4.32
N ALA A 99 -2.73 -4.15 -5.41
CA ALA A 99 -1.34 -4.60 -5.37
C ALA A 99 -0.42 -3.37 -5.38
N VAL A 100 0.47 -3.29 -4.40
CA VAL A 100 1.48 -2.23 -4.26
C VAL A 100 2.82 -2.81 -4.67
N GLU A 101 3.20 -2.59 -5.92
CA GLU A 101 4.51 -2.97 -6.45
C GLU A 101 5.56 -1.97 -5.95
N ILE A 102 6.70 -2.44 -5.45
CA ILE A 102 7.79 -1.59 -4.95
C ILE A 102 9.15 -2.19 -5.32
N ASP A 103 10.09 -1.37 -5.78
CA ASP A 103 11.45 -1.81 -6.19
C ASP A 103 12.52 -1.61 -5.11
N GLY A 104 12.09 -1.46 -3.84
CA GLY A 104 12.96 -1.24 -2.68
C GLY A 104 12.31 -1.70 -1.38
N SER A 105 13.13 -1.86 -0.33
CA SER A 105 12.70 -2.37 0.98
C SER A 105 12.09 -1.31 1.91
N GLU A 106 11.81 -0.09 1.41
CA GLU A 106 11.27 1.01 2.18
C GLU A 106 10.39 1.89 1.30
N VAL A 107 9.18 2.21 1.75
CA VAL A 107 8.26 3.13 1.07
C VAL A 107 8.82 4.56 1.05
N PRO A 108 8.68 5.32 -0.07
CA PRO A 108 9.16 6.69 -0.14
C PRO A 108 8.41 7.61 0.83
N ILE A 109 9.16 8.51 1.50
CA ILE A 109 8.62 9.37 2.57
C ILE A 109 7.87 10.59 2.06
N PHE A 110 8.22 11.08 0.86
CA PHE A 110 7.76 12.36 0.33
C PHE A 110 7.91 13.52 1.33
N ASP A 111 6.81 14.16 1.72
CA ASP A 111 6.78 15.26 2.70
C ASP A 111 6.55 14.76 4.14
N GLY A 112 6.55 13.44 4.36
CA GLY A 112 6.24 12.81 5.64
C GLY A 112 4.73 12.69 5.93
N SER A 113 3.87 13.03 4.98
CA SER A 113 2.41 12.87 5.08
C SER A 113 1.88 11.81 4.11
N ALA A 114 0.57 11.61 4.11
CA ALA A 114 -0.12 10.75 3.16
C ALA A 114 -0.50 11.44 1.83
N MET A 115 -0.26 12.76 1.71
CA MET A 115 -0.83 13.58 0.64
C MET A 115 -0.46 13.10 -0.77
N ALA A 116 0.83 12.79 -1.00
CA ALA A 116 1.30 12.31 -2.31
C ALA A 116 0.59 11.01 -2.75
N PHE A 117 0.33 10.10 -1.81
CA PHE A 117 -0.40 8.86 -2.10
C PHE A 117 -1.88 9.15 -2.37
N VAL A 118 -2.49 10.04 -1.58
CA VAL A 118 -3.89 10.43 -1.76
C VAL A 118 -4.10 11.03 -3.15
N GLU A 119 -3.26 11.97 -3.56
CA GLU A 119 -3.34 12.62 -4.88
C GLU A 119 -3.18 11.62 -6.02
N ALA A 120 -2.22 10.68 -5.91
CA ALA A 120 -2.00 9.67 -6.94
C ALA A 120 -3.17 8.68 -7.07
N ILE A 121 -3.74 8.23 -5.94
CA ILE A 121 -4.88 7.31 -5.91
C ILE A 121 -6.15 8.01 -6.40
N ASP A 122 -6.39 9.26 -6.00
CA ASP A 122 -7.54 10.04 -6.47
C ASP A 122 -7.51 10.27 -7.99
N GLN A 123 -6.31 10.58 -8.53
CA GLN A 123 -6.10 10.70 -9.98
C GLN A 123 -6.29 9.38 -10.73
N ALA A 124 -5.87 8.25 -10.16
CA ALA A 124 -6.17 6.93 -10.74
C ALA A 124 -7.67 6.62 -10.73
N GLY A 125 -8.38 7.15 -9.73
CA GLY A 125 -9.81 6.97 -9.55
C GLY A 125 -10.15 5.62 -8.92
N ILE A 126 -11.35 5.56 -8.32
CA ILE A 126 -11.81 4.41 -7.55
C ILE A 126 -12.92 3.67 -8.30
N GLU A 127 -12.82 2.34 -8.36
CA GLU A 127 -13.82 1.44 -8.93
C GLU A 127 -14.50 0.62 -7.83
N THR A 128 -15.82 0.49 -7.91
CA THR A 128 -16.60 -0.36 -7.01
C THR A 128 -16.76 -1.76 -7.61
N LEU A 129 -16.45 -2.79 -6.84
CA LEU A 129 -16.58 -4.18 -7.22
C LEU A 129 -17.95 -4.75 -6.82
N SER A 130 -18.33 -5.91 -7.36
CA SER A 130 -19.63 -6.54 -7.09
C SER A 130 -19.70 -7.35 -5.78
N VAL A 131 -18.64 -7.30 -4.95
CA VAL A 131 -18.53 -8.06 -3.70
C VAL A 131 -18.77 -7.14 -2.50
N LYS A 132 -19.52 -7.61 -1.50
CA LYS A 132 -19.82 -6.84 -0.29
C LYS A 132 -18.56 -6.55 0.53
N ARG A 133 -18.45 -5.31 1.04
CA ARG A 133 -17.38 -4.92 1.95
C ARG A 133 -17.61 -5.49 3.34
N ARG A 134 -16.54 -5.97 3.97
CA ARG A 134 -16.57 -6.51 5.34
C ARG A 134 -15.95 -5.50 6.30
N TYR A 135 -16.58 -5.35 7.47
CA TYR A 135 -16.10 -4.49 8.55
C TYR A 135 -15.90 -5.32 9.81
N ILE A 136 -14.83 -5.03 10.55
CA ILE A 136 -14.63 -5.54 11.91
C ILE A 136 -15.49 -4.68 12.84
N ARG A 137 -16.29 -5.31 13.71
CA ARG A 137 -17.19 -4.67 14.67
C ARG A 137 -16.77 -4.94 16.09
#